data_AF-A0A2E9U3X5-F1
#
_entry.id   AF-A0A2E9U3X5-F1
#
_cell.length_a   1.000
_cell.length_b   1.000
_cell.length_c   1.000
_cell.angle_alpha   90.00
_cell.angle_beta   90.00
_cell.angle_gamma   90.00
#
_symmetry.space_group_name_H-M   'P 1'
#
loop_
_entity.id
_entity.type
_entity.pdbx_description
1 polymer ?
#
loop_
_entity_poly.entity_id
_entity_poly.type
_entity_poly.pdbx_seq_one_letter_code
_entity_poly.pdbx_strand_id
1 'polypeptide(L)'
;MKELKQFFTGAKKGMGNFGHNIALIINTILLTFVYLIGVGLTSIFAKIVGKHFLEIKISKKETYWSDLNLKKKPIEEYYRQF
;
A
#
# COMPACT_ATOMS: atom_id res chain seq x y z
N MET A 1 -24.72 44.47 -9.54
CA MET A 1 -25.28 43.29 -8.85
C MET A 1 -24.65 41.97 -9.26
N LYS A 2 -24.33 41.71 -10.55
CA LYS A 2 -23.66 40.47 -10.98
C LYS A 2 -22.28 40.27 -10.36
N GLU A 3 -21.46 41.32 -10.36
CA GLU A 3 -20.12 41.33 -9.73
C GLU A 3 -20.16 40.99 -8.23
N LEU A 4 -21.09 41.60 -7.50
CA LEU A 4 -21.27 41.34 -6.07
C LEU A 4 -21.64 39.86 -5.82
N LYS A 5 -22.55 39.31 -6.63
CA LYS A 5 -22.96 37.90 -6.53
C LYS A 5 -21.80 36.94 -6.83
N GLN A 6 -20.96 37.26 -7.80
CA GLN A 6 -19.75 36.47 -8.10
C GLN A 6 -18.73 36.53 -6.96
N PHE A 7 -18.52 37.70 -6.35
CA PHE A 7 -17.65 37.86 -5.19
C PHE A 7 -18.09 36.99 -4.00
N PHE A 8 -19.38 37.04 -3.63
CA PHE A 8 -19.92 36.20 -2.55
C PHE A 8 -19.87 34.70 -2.88
N THR A 9 -20.05 34.33 -4.16
CA THR A 9 -19.93 32.94 -4.60
C THR A 9 -18.48 32.46 -4.50
N GLY A 10 -17.51 33.28 -4.90
CA GLY A 10 -16.08 33.03 -4.76
C GLY A 10 -15.66 32.90 -3.30
N ALA A 11 -16.11 33.83 -2.43
CA ALA A 11 -15.84 33.81 -1.00
C ALA A 11 -16.39 32.54 -0.33
N LYS A 12 -17.64 32.17 -0.62
CA LYS A 12 -18.25 30.93 -0.10
C LYS A 12 -17.50 29.68 -0.56
N LYS A 13 -17.08 29.64 -1.83
CA LYS A 13 -16.30 28.52 -2.38
C LYS A 13 -14.90 28.45 -1.75
N GLY A 14 -14.24 29.59 -1.57
CA GLY A 14 -12.94 29.70 -0.91
C GLY A 14 -12.99 29.21 0.53
N MET A 15 -14.01 29.62 1.30
CA MET A 15 -14.22 29.18 2.67
C MET A 15 -14.51 27.67 2.77
N GLY A 16 -15.28 27.12 1.82
CA GLY A 16 -15.50 25.68 1.72
C GLY A 16 -14.22 24.89 1.45
N ASN A 17 -13.41 25.34 0.49
CA ASN A 17 -12.12 24.71 0.19
C ASN A 17 -11.13 24.83 1.36
N PHE A 18 -11.12 25.96 2.07
CA PHE A 18 -10.29 26.15 3.25
C PHE A 18 -10.66 25.15 4.35
N GLY A 19 -11.95 25.04 4.68
CA GLY A 19 -12.44 24.06 5.66
C GLY A 19 -12.10 22.63 5.25
N HIS A 20 -12.27 22.29 3.97
CA HIS A 20 -11.91 20.97 3.45
C HIS A 20 -10.41 20.66 3.61
N ASN A 21 -9.54 21.61 3.27
CA ASN A 21 -8.08 21.42 3.38
C ASN A 21 -7.64 21.27 4.84
N ILE A 22 -8.20 22.07 5.75
CA ILE A 22 -7.92 21.95 7.18
C ILE A 22 -8.39 20.59 7.71
N ALA A 23 -9.59 20.16 7.34
CA ALA A 23 -10.11 18.84 7.72
C ALA A 23 -9.22 17.71 7.19
N LEU A 24 -8.72 17.81 5.96
CA LEU A 24 -7.78 16.86 5.40
C LEU A 24 -6.50 16.79 6.23
N ILE A 25 -5.88 17.94 6.53
CA ILE A 25 -4.65 18.01 7.32
C ILE A 25 -4.84 17.37 8.70
N ILE A 26 -5.92 17.73 9.40
CA ILE A 26 -6.21 17.18 10.73
C ILE A 26 -6.41 15.68 10.66
N ASN A 27 -7.21 15.19 9.70
CA ASN A 27 -7.44 13.75 9.53
C ASN A 27 -6.14 13.01 9.20
N THR A 28 -5.29 13.57 8.36
CA THR A 28 -3.98 12.97 8.04
C THR A 28 -3.09 12.89 9.28
N ILE A 29 -3.03 13.94 10.10
CA ILE A 29 -2.25 13.93 11.35
C ILE A 29 -2.79 12.87 12.32
N LEU A 30 -4.11 12.85 12.51
CA LEU A 30 -4.77 11.89 13.40
C LEU A 30 -4.55 10.44 12.93
N LEU A 31 -4.75 10.17 11.63
CA LEU A 31 -4.50 8.86 11.03
C LEU A 31 -3.03 8.45 11.18
N THR A 32 -2.09 9.37 10.96
CA THR A 32 -0.66 9.08 11.11
C THR A 32 -0.34 8.67 12.54
N PHE A 33 -0.85 9.40 13.53
CA PHE A 33 -0.65 9.07 14.94
C PHE A 33 -1.25 7.70 15.30
N VAL A 34 -2.48 7.43 14.86
CA VAL A 34 -3.15 6.13 15.07
C VAL A 34 -2.40 4.99 14.40
N TYR A 35 -1.85 5.20 13.20
CA TYR A 35 -1.05 4.18 12.52
C TYR A 35 0.26 3.91 13.26
N LEU A 36 0.97 4.96 13.66
CA LEU A 36 2.24 4.80 14.37
C LEU A 36 2.05 4.11 15.72
N ILE A 37 1.00 4.44 16.47
CA ILE A 37 0.75 3.82 17.77
C ILE A 37 0.08 2.46 17.60
N GLY A 38 -0.99 2.37 16.84
CA GLY A 38 -1.74 1.13 16.64
C GLY A 38 -0.90 0.08 15.92
N VAL A 39 -0.45 0.39 14.71
CA VAL A 39 0.34 -0.56 13.89
C VAL A 39 1.77 -0.67 14.40
N GLY A 40 2.40 0.43 14.81
CA GLY A 40 3.77 0.40 15.32
C GLY A 40 3.87 -0.40 16.62
N LEU A 41 3.02 -0.16 17.62
CA LEU A 41 3.07 -0.94 18.86
C LEU A 41 2.71 -2.40 18.61
N THR A 42 1.67 -2.70 17.82
CA THR A 42 1.33 -4.09 17.47
C THR A 42 2.48 -4.80 16.75
N SER A 43 3.24 -4.10 15.90
CA SER A 43 4.42 -4.66 15.26
C SER A 43 5.54 -5.01 16.25
N ILE A 44 5.74 -4.15 17.26
CA ILE A 44 6.72 -4.37 18.34
C ILE A 44 6.29 -5.58 19.18
N PHE A 45 5.02 -5.65 19.60
CA PHE A 45 4.50 -6.79 20.36
C PHE A 45 4.59 -8.09 19.57
N ALA A 46 4.20 -8.10 18.30
CA ALA A 46 4.31 -9.29 17.46
C ALA A 46 5.76 -9.77 17.32
N LYS A 47 6.72 -8.84 17.19
CA LYS A 47 8.15 -9.17 17.16
C LYS A 47 8.61 -9.81 18.47
N ILE A 48 8.16 -9.32 19.62
CA ILE A 48 8.45 -9.92 20.95
C ILE A 48 7.88 -11.34 21.05
N VAL A 49 6.67 -11.57 20.55
CA VAL A 49 6.01 -12.88 20.54
C VAL A 49 6.58 -13.82 19.45
N GLY A 50 7.54 -13.35 18.63
CA GLY A 50 8.13 -14.13 17.53
C GLY A 50 7.18 -14.34 16.35
N LYS A 51 6.10 -13.55 16.25
CA LYS A 51 5.20 -13.55 15.10
C LYS A 51 5.79 -12.68 13.99
N HIS A 52 6.13 -13.32 12.88
CA HIS A 52 6.52 -12.63 11.65
C HIS A 52 5.27 -12.40 10.79
N PHE A 53 4.93 -11.14 10.49
CA PHE A 53 3.80 -10.81 9.61
C PHE A 53 4.07 -11.15 8.14
N LEU A 54 5.33 -11.11 7.73
CA LEU A 54 5.81 -11.58 6.44
C LEU A 54 6.57 -12.88 6.66
N GLU A 55 6.25 -13.91 5.89
CA GLU A 55 7.11 -15.09 5.80
C GLU A 55 8.45 -14.68 5.17
N ILE A 56 9.42 -14.29 6.00
CA ILE A 56 10.81 -14.02 5.59
C ILE A 56 11.54 -15.33 5.21
N LYS A 57 10.81 -16.45 5.18
CA LYS A 57 11.27 -17.64 4.46
C LYS A 57 11.26 -17.30 2.98
N ILE A 58 12.35 -16.66 2.52
CA ILE A 58 12.97 -16.99 1.23
C ILE A 58 13.43 -18.44 1.38
N SER A 59 12.45 -19.34 1.48
CA SER A 59 12.69 -20.72 1.18
C SER A 59 13.20 -20.66 -0.26
N LYS A 60 14.36 -21.25 -0.51
CA LYS A 60 14.66 -21.84 -1.81
C LYS A 60 13.58 -22.91 -2.06
N LYS A 61 12.30 -22.51 -2.15
CA LYS A 61 11.29 -23.33 -2.80
C LYS A 61 11.84 -23.45 -4.19
N GLU A 62 12.04 -24.69 -4.62
CA GLU A 62 12.25 -25.01 -6.03
C GLU A 62 11.18 -24.26 -6.80
N THR A 63 11.58 -23.13 -7.38
CA THR A 63 10.71 -22.41 -8.26
C THR A 63 10.40 -23.36 -9.40
N TYR A 64 9.16 -23.36 -9.90
CA TYR A 64 8.82 -24.06 -11.14
C TYR A 64 9.69 -23.61 -12.33
N TRP A 65 10.41 -22.48 -12.15
CA TRP A 65 11.52 -22.04 -12.96
C TRP A 65 12.71 -23.00 -12.80
N SER A 66 12.84 -23.94 -13.73
CA SER A 66 14.11 -24.62 -14.00
C SER A 66 15.04 -23.69 -14.79
N ASP A 67 16.35 -23.77 -14.55
CA ASP A 67 17.33 -23.12 -15.44
C ASP A 67 17.08 -23.58 -16.88
N LEU A 68 16.84 -22.62 -17.78
CA LEU A 68 16.50 -22.89 -19.17
C LEU A 68 17.74 -23.46 -19.87
N ASN A 69 17.91 -24.77 -19.80
CA ASN A 69 19.03 -25.46 -20.42
C ASN A 69 18.83 -25.42 -21.94
N LEU A 70 19.62 -24.62 -22.66
CA LEU A 70 19.54 -24.45 -24.13
C LEU A 70 19.95 -25.72 -24.92
N LYS A 71 20.23 -26.83 -24.23
CA LYS A 71 20.59 -28.13 -24.80
C LYS A 71 19.34 -28.99 -24.93
N LYS A 72 19.31 -29.89 -25.94
CA LYS A 72 18.22 -30.86 -26.11
C LYS A 72 18.08 -31.73 -24.85
N LYS A 73 16.86 -31.79 -24.31
CA LYS A 73 16.49 -32.70 -23.22
C LYS A 73 16.02 -34.06 -23.77
N PRO A 74 15.87 -35.10 -22.93
CA PRO A 74 15.29 -36.39 -23.33
C PRO A 74 13.86 -36.22 -23.86
N ILE A 75 13.46 -37.03 -24.84
CA ILE A 75 12.15 -36.94 -25.53
C ILE A 75 10.98 -37.10 -24.54
N GLU A 76 11.20 -37.85 -23.46
CA GLU A 76 10.24 -38.16 -22.41
C GLU A 76 9.83 -36.92 -21.61
N GLU A 77 10.71 -35.92 -21.48
CA GLU A 77 10.40 -34.64 -20.82
C GLU A 77 9.49 -33.75 -21.68
N TYR A 78 9.51 -33.93 -23.00
CA TYR A 78 8.65 -33.17 -23.93
C TYR A 78 7.22 -33.73 -24.03
N TYR A 79 7.00 -34.98 -23.60
CA TYR A 79 5.71 -35.65 -23.72
C TYR A 79 4.58 -35.05 -22.88
N ARG A 80 4.90 -34.17 -21.92
CA ARG A 80 3.94 -33.52 -21.00
C ARG A 80 3.93 -31.99 -21.10
N GLN A 81 4.47 -31.43 -22.18
CA GLN A 81 4.61 -29.98 -22.33
C GLN A 81 3.33 -29.28 -22.84
N PHE A 82 2.29 -30.06 -23.17
CA PHE A 82 0.95 -29.59 -23.52
C PHE A 82 -0.11 -30.35 -22.73
#